data_AF-A0A7D7VEM7-F1
#
_entry.id   AF-A0A7D7VEM7-F1
#
_cell.length_a   1.000
_cell.length_b   1.000
_cell.length_c   1.000
_cell.angle_alpha   90.00
_cell.angle_beta   90.00
_cell.angle_gamma   90.00
#
_symmetry.space_group_name_H-M   'P 1'
#
loop_
_entity.id
_entity.type
_entity.pdbx_description
1 polymer ?
#
loop_
_entity_poly.entity_id
_entity_poly.type
_entity_poly.pdbx_seq_one_letter_code
_entity_poly.pdbx_strand_id
1 'polypeptide(L)'
;MTRRFQSSIHCICNEQVVFDVIYDVECDWGIHVLIQCPRCEELFSTDKKCPAFQNILKLLANNPSLYSSEEEEEYQKNSHQC
;
A
#
# COMPACT_ATOMS: atom_id res chain seq x y z
N MET A 1 -0.29 10.99 -8.34
CA MET A 1 -0.84 9.97 -7.42
C MET A 1 0.12 9.52 -6.30
N THR A 2 1.24 10.23 -6.03
CA THR A 2 2.24 9.76 -5.02
C THR A 2 2.52 10.68 -3.84
N ARG A 3 1.91 11.87 -3.76
CA ARG A 3 2.13 12.79 -2.64
C ARG A 3 1.58 12.27 -1.30
N ARG A 4 0.62 11.35 -1.33
CA ARG A 4 -0.04 10.77 -0.15
C ARG A 4 0.90 9.97 0.76
N PHE A 5 1.98 9.41 0.22
CA PHE A 5 2.99 8.67 0.99
C PHE A 5 4.26 9.50 1.27
N GLN A 6 4.28 10.78 0.85
CA GLN A 6 5.36 11.72 1.13
C GLN A 6 5.20 12.42 2.48
N SER A 7 4.10 12.16 3.20
CA SER A 7 3.89 12.53 4.59
C SER A 7 4.10 11.33 5.50
N SER A 8 4.47 11.59 6.76
CA SER A 8 4.61 10.55 7.76
C SER A 8 3.25 9.89 8.05
N ILE A 9 3.16 8.57 7.92
CA ILE A 9 1.98 7.77 8.23
C ILE A 9 2.34 6.66 9.21
N HIS A 10 1.35 6.18 9.96
CA HIS A 10 1.55 5.16 10.99
C HIS A 10 1.59 3.75 10.38
N CYS A 11 2.76 3.12 10.39
CA CYS A 11 2.95 1.77 9.81
C CYS A 11 2.46 0.65 10.75
N ILE A 12 2.31 -0.58 10.24
CA ILE A 12 1.98 -1.76 11.04
C ILE A 12 3.06 -2.12 12.08
N CYS A 13 4.27 -1.60 11.94
CA CYS A 13 5.34 -1.75 12.93
C CYS A 13 5.26 -0.73 14.07
N ASN A 14 4.14 0.00 14.18
CA ASN A 14 3.86 1.05 15.18
C ASN A 14 4.78 2.29 15.12
N GLU A 15 5.52 2.46 14.02
CA GLU A 15 6.36 3.62 13.78
C GLU A 15 5.68 4.60 12.82
N GLN A 16 5.90 5.90 13.04
CA GLN A 16 5.55 6.94 12.09
C GLN A 16 6.69 7.11 11.08
N VAL A 17 6.41 6.82 9.81
CA VAL A 17 7.43 6.80 8.76
C VAL A 17 6.93 7.46 7.49
N VAL A 18 7.85 8.05 6.73
CA VAL A 18 7.62 8.39 5.33
C VAL A 18 7.95 7.14 4.53
N PHE A 19 7.02 6.70 3.69
CA PHE A 19 7.22 5.50 2.88
C PHE A 19 7.94 5.82 1.59
N ASP A 20 8.82 4.91 1.16
CA ASP A 20 9.42 4.98 -0.17
C ASP A 20 8.47 4.41 -1.20
N VAL A 21 8.25 5.11 -2.31
CA VAL A 21 7.40 4.61 -3.40
C VAL A 21 8.27 3.94 -4.46
N ILE A 22 7.91 2.71 -4.81
CA ILE A 22 8.58 1.91 -5.82
C ILE A 22 7.60 1.66 -6.96
N TYR A 23 7.98 2.10 -8.16
CA TYR A 23 7.16 1.95 -9.36
C TYR A 23 7.58 0.72 -10.15
N ASP A 24 6.68 0.27 -11.02
CA ASP A 24 6.93 -0.74 -12.04
C ASP A 24 7.48 -2.08 -11.49
N VAL A 25 6.98 -2.49 -10.32
CA VAL A 25 7.38 -3.78 -9.72
C VAL A 25 6.59 -4.91 -10.37
N GLU A 26 7.29 -5.78 -11.08
CA GLU A 26 6.74 -6.97 -11.71
C GLU A 26 6.55 -8.12 -10.70
N CYS A 27 5.39 -8.77 -10.77
CA CYS A 27 5.12 -10.06 -10.14
C CYS A 27 4.36 -10.98 -11.10
N ASP A 28 4.08 -12.21 -10.69
CA ASP A 28 3.38 -13.21 -11.51
C ASP A 28 2.00 -12.77 -12.03
N TRP A 29 1.40 -11.75 -11.40
CA TRP A 29 0.09 -11.22 -11.76
C TRP A 29 0.13 -9.86 -12.49
N GLY A 30 1.32 -9.31 -12.72
CA GLY A 30 1.52 -8.07 -13.47
C GLY A 30 2.36 -7.04 -12.73
N ILE A 31 2.26 -5.79 -13.20
CA ILE A 31 3.04 -4.65 -12.72
C ILE A 31 2.26 -3.92 -11.61
N HIS A 32 2.96 -3.55 -10.54
CA HIS A 32 2.43 -2.88 -9.37
C HIS A 32 3.22 -1.65 -8.95
N VAL A 33 2.52 -0.75 -8.25
CA VAL A 33 3.14 0.35 -7.51
C VAL A 33 3.13 0.00 -6.03
N LEU A 34 4.32 -0.13 -5.46
CA LEU A 34 4.51 -0.49 -4.07
C LEU A 34 4.93 0.71 -3.23
N ILE A 35 4.69 0.59 -1.93
CA ILE A 35 5.35 1.41 -0.92
C ILE A 35 6.12 0.54 0.05
N GLN A 36 7.28 1.02 0.48
CA GLN A 36 8.13 0.33 1.45
C GLN A 36 8.24 1.12 2.75
N CYS A 37 8.07 0.44 3.88
CA CYS A 37 8.38 1.01 5.18
C CYS A 37 9.90 0.99 5.40
N PRO A 38 10.59 2.13 5.64
CA PRO A 38 12.03 2.15 5.86
C PRO A 38 12.44 1.58 7.24
N ARG A 39 11.49 1.19 8.09
CA ARG A 39 11.74 0.63 9.43
C ARG A 39 11.60 -0.88 9.50
N CYS A 40 10.51 -1.42 8.95
CA CYS A 40 10.24 -2.86 8.97
C CYS A 40 10.39 -3.53 7.59
N GLU A 41 10.77 -2.75 6.57
CA GLU A 41 11.05 -3.20 5.19
C GLU A 41 9.87 -3.85 4.45
N GLU A 42 8.69 -3.91 5.08
CA GLU A 42 7.46 -4.43 4.50
C GLU A 42 7.03 -3.63 3.27
N LEU A 43 6.60 -4.36 2.24
CA LEU A 43 6.13 -3.84 0.96
C LEU A 43 4.61 -3.96 0.87
N PHE A 44 3.94 -2.85 0.55
CA PHE A 44 2.50 -2.80 0.39
C PHE A 44 2.16 -2.43 -1.05
N SER A 45 1.27 -3.18 -1.69
CA SER A 45 0.74 -2.77 -2.99
C SER A 45 -0.27 -1.65 -2.82
N THR A 46 -0.15 -0.59 -3.62
CA THR A 46 -0.98 0.62 -3.48
C THR A 46 -2.05 0.77 -4.55
N ASP A 47 -1.89 0.04 -5.64
CA ASP A 47 -2.76 0.04 -6.81
C ASP A 47 -3.87 -0.99 -6.66
N LYS A 48 -3.52 -2.21 -6.28
CA LYS A 48 -4.49 -3.30 -6.15
C LYS A 48 -4.02 -4.38 -5.18
N LYS A 49 -4.95 -5.18 -4.68
CA LYS A 49 -4.61 -6.31 -3.79
C LYS A 49 -3.86 -7.39 -4.57
N CYS A 50 -2.63 -7.68 -4.14
CA CYS A 50 -1.78 -8.70 -4.72
C CYS A 50 -1.30 -9.70 -3.64
N PRO A 51 -1.37 -11.01 -3.86
CA PRO A 51 -0.91 -12.01 -2.88
C PRO A 51 0.58 -11.92 -2.53
N ALA A 52 1.41 -11.35 -3.41
CA ALA A 52 2.85 -11.21 -3.22
C ALA A 52 3.25 -10.11 -2.22
N PHE A 53 2.35 -9.16 -1.93
CA PHE A 53 2.65 -7.97 -1.14
C PHE A 53 1.67 -7.80 0.03
N GLN A 54 2.04 -6.98 1.02
CA GLN A 54 1.14 -6.66 2.11
C GLN A 54 -0.07 -5.85 1.62
N ASN A 55 -1.18 -6.08 2.29
CA ASN A 55 -2.41 -5.38 2.02
C ASN A 55 -2.39 -3.95 2.61
N ILE A 56 -2.55 -2.93 1.75
CA ILE A 56 -2.62 -1.52 2.17
C ILE A 56 -3.74 -1.24 3.18
N LEU A 57 -4.80 -2.05 3.21
CA LEU A 57 -5.90 -1.91 4.18
C LEU A 57 -5.41 -2.04 5.64
N LYS A 58 -4.28 -2.73 5.87
CA LYS A 58 -3.65 -2.78 7.20
C LYS A 58 -3.15 -1.40 7.65
N LEU A 59 -2.73 -0.54 6.72
CA LEU A 59 -2.35 0.83 7.02
C LEU A 59 -3.58 1.71 7.26
N LEU A 60 -4.72 1.45 6.62
CA LEU A 60 -5.97 2.21 6.84
C LEU A 60 -6.47 2.09 8.28
N ALA A 61 -6.33 0.92 8.89
CA ALA A 61 -6.69 0.72 10.29
C ALA A 61 -5.99 1.72 11.24
N ASN A 62 -4.76 2.12 10.90
CA ASN A 62 -3.98 3.08 11.67
C ASN A 62 -4.09 4.52 11.11
N ASN A 63 -4.56 4.68 9.87
CA ASN A 63 -4.62 5.94 9.14
C ASN A 63 -5.95 6.06 8.38
N PRO A 64 -7.08 6.31 9.09
CA PRO A 64 -8.42 6.25 8.50
C PRO A 64 -8.67 7.30 7.41
N SER A 65 -7.86 8.37 7.34
CA SER A 65 -7.95 9.41 6.32
C SER A 65 -7.04 9.18 5.11
N LEU A 66 -6.36 8.02 5.02
CA LEU A 66 -5.39 7.75 3.97
C LEU A 66 -6.05 7.43 2.61
N TYR A 67 -7.23 6.81 2.64
CA TYR A 67 -8.06 6.50 1.47
C TYR A 67 -9.51 6.92 1.75
N SER A 68 -10.21 7.32 0.70
CA SER A 68 -11.67 7.40 0.71
C SER A 68 -12.29 6.01 0.62
N SER A 69 -13.57 5.88 1.03
CA SER A 69 -14.30 4.61 0.93
C SER A 69 -14.40 4.09 -0.52
N GLU A 70 -14.48 4.99 -1.50
CA GLU A 70 -14.50 4.64 -2.92
C GLU A 70 -13.16 4.04 -3.37
N GLU A 71 -12.03 4.65 -3.01
CA GLU A 71 -10.70 4.13 -3.34
C GLU A 71 -10.41 2.79 -2.63
N GLU A 72 -10.92 2.61 -1.40
CA GLU A 72 -10.83 1.33 -0.70
C GLU A 72 -11.60 0.22 -1.44
N GLU A 73 -12.83 0.51 -1.88
CA GLU A 73 -13.60 -0.43 -2.69
C GLU A 73 -12.92 -0.75 -4.01
N GLU A 74 -12.39 0.25 -4.72
CA GLU A 74 -11.66 0.05 -5.98
C GLU A 74 -10.43 -0.86 -5.79
N TYR A 75 -9.67 -0.64 -4.72
CA TYR A 75 -8.50 -1.45 -4.39
C TYR A 75 -8.88 -2.93 -4.14
N GLN A 76 -10.02 -3.17 -3.46
CA GLN A 76 -10.53 -4.52 -3.20
C GLN A 76 -11.09 -5.20 -4.46
N LYS A 77 -11.80 -4.45 -5.30
CA LYS A 77 -12.39 -4.95 -6.56
C LYS A 77 -11.31 -5.34 -7.57
N ASN A 78 -10.21 -4.60 -7.62
CA ASN A 78 -9.07 -4.88 -8.51
C ASN A 78 -8.14 -5.99 -7.98
N SER A 79 -8.63 -6.88 -7.11
CA SER A 79 -7.84 -7.99 -6.61
C SER A 79 -7.60 -9.04 -7.70
N HIS A 80 -6.37 -9.56 -7.75
CA HIS A 80 -6.11 -10.76 -8.54
C HIS A 80 -6.87 -11.94 -7.92
N GLN A 81 -7.55 -12.73 -8.77
CA GLN A 81 -8.11 -14.01 -8.32
C GLN A 81 -6.94 -14.93 -7.91
N CYS A 82 -7.07 -15.49 -6.71
CA CYS A 82 -6.09 -16.38 -6.09
C CYS A 82 -6.11 -17.76 -6.74
#